data_AF-W8B0S8-F1
#
_entry.id   AF-W8B0S8-F1
#
_cell.length_a   1.000
_cell.length_b   1.000
_cell.length_c   1.000
_cell.angle_alpha   90.00
_cell.angle_beta   90.00
_cell.angle_gamma   90.00
#
_symmetry.space_group_name_H-M   'P 1'
#
loop_
_entity.id
_entity.type
_entity.pdbx_description
1 polymer ?
#
loop_
_entity_poly.entity_id
_entity_poly.type
_entity_poly.pdbx_seq_one_letter_code
_entity_poly.pdbx_strand_id
1 'polypeptide(L)'
;MVEELARWKADLTHKNQILNESVKRLLHATDQVREMQLEILRNLKFVAKIRYLNLPATDMISLSAENLNIVQQMVLHSGFGIPEGDLNISSASKNPLSDAEKYAVKALQFISQPLMATDDAIKALFEQVQRPYIQTTAGKEVNTIK
;
A
#
# COMPACT_ATOMS: atom_id res chain seq x y z
N MET A 1 7.69 9.47 -47.33
CA MET A 1 8.96 9.03 -46.68
C MET A 1 9.60 10.10 -45.79
N VAL A 2 10.10 11.25 -46.28
CA VAL A 2 10.74 12.28 -45.41
C VAL A 2 9.74 12.96 -44.47
N GLU A 3 8.55 13.30 -44.95
CA GLU A 3 7.49 13.92 -44.14
C GLU A 3 6.95 12.97 -43.06
N GLU A 4 6.82 11.69 -43.38
CA GLU A 4 6.41 10.66 -42.41
C GLU A 4 7.48 10.46 -41.33
N LEU A 5 8.76 10.50 -41.71
CA LEU A 5 9.87 10.43 -40.76
C LEU A 5 9.91 11.67 -39.85
N ALA A 6 9.66 12.87 -40.40
CA ALA A 6 9.54 14.10 -39.62
C ALA A 6 8.36 14.04 -38.64
N ARG A 7 7.21 13.51 -39.08
CA ARG A 7 6.03 13.31 -38.24
C ARG A 7 6.28 12.29 -37.12
N TRP A 8 6.91 11.16 -37.42
CA TRP A 8 7.31 10.16 -36.41
C TRP A 8 8.33 10.71 -35.42
N LYS A 9 9.32 11.48 -35.89
CA LYS A 9 10.31 12.14 -35.01
C LYS A 9 9.64 13.13 -34.06
N ALA A 10 8.68 13.93 -34.56
CA ALA A 10 7.94 14.87 -33.73
C ALA A 10 7.08 14.15 -32.68
N ASP A 11 6.35 13.10 -33.06
CA ASP A 11 5.54 12.28 -32.14
C ASP A 11 6.40 11.62 -31.05
N LEU A 12 7.54 11.04 -31.44
CA LEU A 12 8.45 10.40 -30.49
C LEU A 12 9.07 11.42 -29.51
N THR A 13 9.45 12.60 -30.01
CA THR A 13 9.99 13.67 -29.17
C THR A 13 8.95 14.16 -28.17
N HIS A 14 7.71 14.33 -28.60
CA HIS A 14 6.61 14.74 -27.74
C HIS A 14 6.29 13.70 -26.66
N LYS A 15 6.21 12.41 -27.02
CA LYS A 15 6.02 11.31 -26.07
C LYS A 15 7.16 11.23 -25.06
N ASN A 16 8.40 11.40 -25.51
CA ASN A 16 9.57 11.40 -24.62
C ASN A 16 9.54 12.58 -23.65
N GLN A 17 9.11 13.76 -24.11
CA GLN A 17 8.91 14.92 -23.21
C GLN A 17 7.86 14.63 -22.14
N ILE A 18 6.70 14.09 -22.51
CA ILE A 18 5.64 13.70 -21.57
C ILE A 18 6.16 12.68 -20.56
N LEU A 19 6.89 11.65 -21.03
CA LEU A 19 7.47 10.63 -20.15
C LEU A 19 8.46 11.24 -19.16
N ASN A 20 9.34 12.14 -19.62
CA ASN A 20 10.31 12.82 -18.77
C ASN A 20 9.63 13.67 -17.69
N GLU A 21 8.59 14.43 -18.06
CA GLU A 21 7.79 15.19 -17.09
C GLU A 21 7.08 14.27 -16.09
N SER A 22 6.56 13.13 -16.55
CA SER A 22 5.93 12.12 -15.69
C SER A 22 6.92 11.53 -14.69
N VAL A 23 8.13 11.15 -15.13
CA VAL A 23 9.20 10.62 -14.26
C VAL A 23 9.63 11.65 -13.22
N LYS A 24 9.76 12.93 -13.61
CA LYS A 24 10.07 14.01 -12.65
C LYS A 24 9.00 14.15 -11.57
N ARG A 25 7.72 14.11 -11.95
CA ARG A 25 6.60 14.14 -10.99
C ARG A 25 6.62 12.92 -10.08
N LEU A 26 6.90 11.74 -10.63
CA LEU A 26 7.01 10.50 -9.85
C LEU A 26 8.12 10.60 -8.80
N LEU A 27 9.33 11.04 -9.20
CA LEU A 27 10.44 11.23 -8.27
C LEU A 27 10.11 12.23 -7.15
N HIS A 28 9.48 13.35 -7.50
CA HIS A 28 9.05 14.33 -6.50
C HIS A 28 8.01 13.77 -5.52
N ALA A 29 7.03 13.00 -6.02
CA ALA A 29 6.05 12.35 -5.16
C ALA A 29 6.70 11.28 -4.26
N THR A 30 7.63 10.49 -4.79
CA THR A 30 8.39 9.51 -4.01
C THR A 30 9.19 10.17 -2.89
N ASP A 31 9.83 11.32 -3.17
CA ASP A 31 10.57 12.07 -2.16
C ASP A 31 9.67 12.63 -1.05
N GLN A 32 8.51 13.19 -1.42
CA GLN A 32 7.51 13.62 -0.44
C GLN A 32 7.01 12.47 0.44
N VAL A 33 6.75 11.30 -0.14
CA VAL A 33 6.35 10.11 0.62
C VAL A 33 7.47 9.64 1.55
N ARG A 34 8.73 9.69 1.11
CA ARG A 34 9.89 9.36 1.94
C ARG A 34 9.98 10.28 3.18
N GLU A 35 9.79 11.58 3.01
CA GLU A 35 9.77 12.53 4.14
C GLU A 35 8.60 12.28 5.09
N MET A 36 7.40 11.99 4.58
CA MET A 36 6.27 11.58 5.42
C MET A 36 6.56 10.30 6.22
N GLN A 37 7.17 9.30 5.61
CA GLN A 37 7.57 8.05 6.29
C GLN A 37 8.61 8.32 7.40
N LEU A 38 9.54 9.25 7.19
CA LEU A 38 10.51 9.66 8.20
C LEU A 38 9.84 10.39 9.38
N GLU A 39 8.84 11.24 9.11
CA GLU A 39 8.06 11.90 10.15
C GLU A 39 7.29 10.88 10.99
N ILE A 40 6.60 9.93 10.35
CA ILE A 40 5.91 8.82 11.02
C ILE A 40 6.89 8.05 11.90
N LEU A 41 8.09 7.74 11.41
CA LEU A 41 9.11 7.01 12.16
C LEU A 41 9.55 7.76 13.42
N ARG A 42 9.74 9.09 13.32
CA ARG A 42 10.08 9.93 14.48
C ARG A 42 8.97 9.90 15.52
N ASN A 43 7.71 10.00 15.10
CA ASN A 43 6.56 9.94 15.98
C ASN A 43 6.45 8.58 16.66
N LEU A 44 6.58 7.49 15.90
CA LEU A 44 6.55 6.12 16.44
C LEU A 44 7.69 5.85 17.41
N LYS A 45 8.91 6.32 17.09
CA LYS A 45 10.07 6.22 17.99
C LYS A 45 9.80 6.90 19.33
N PHE A 46 9.17 8.07 19.30
CA PHE A 46 8.80 8.81 20.50
C PHE A 46 7.78 8.03 21.35
N VAL A 47 6.70 7.55 20.73
CA VAL A 47 5.64 6.82 21.45
C VAL A 47 6.15 5.48 22.00
N ALA A 48 6.91 4.72 21.20
CA ALA A 48 7.50 3.45 21.61
C ALA A 48 8.71 3.61 22.57
N LYS A 49 9.15 4.83 22.85
CA LYS A 49 10.32 5.15 23.71
C LYS A 49 11.62 4.44 23.26
N ILE A 50 11.79 4.23 21.95
CA ILE A 50 12.98 3.58 21.38
C ILE A 50 14.15 4.58 21.40
N ARG A 51 15.28 4.22 22.03
CA ARG A 51 16.45 5.12 22.14
C ARG A 51 17.30 5.15 20.87
N TYR A 52 17.57 3.99 20.29
CA TYR A 52 18.46 3.82 19.14
C TYR A 52 17.74 3.09 18.01
N LEU A 53 17.91 3.56 16.79
CA LEU A 53 17.38 2.94 15.59
C LEU A 53 18.50 2.83 14.56
N ASN A 54 18.86 1.60 14.21
CA ASN A 54 19.79 1.33 13.12
C ASN A 54 18.96 1.06 11.86
N LEU A 55 18.82 2.07 11.02
CA LEU A 55 18.16 1.91 9.72
C LEU A 55 19.17 1.34 8.72
N PRO A 56 18.94 0.14 8.16
CA PRO A 56 19.83 -0.45 7.17
C PRO A 56 19.82 0.30 5.83
N ALA A 57 18.75 1.04 5.52
CA ALA A 57 18.64 1.95 4.38
C ALA A 57 17.49 2.95 4.59
N THR A 58 17.63 4.17 4.06
CA THR A 58 16.58 5.22 4.07
C THR A 58 15.67 5.17 2.84
N ASP A 59 15.55 4.00 2.22
CA ASP A 59 14.66 3.80 1.09
C ASP A 59 13.20 3.74 1.58
N MET A 60 12.27 4.21 0.75
CA MET A 60 10.85 4.31 1.10
C MET A 60 10.25 2.98 1.60
N ILE A 61 10.62 1.87 0.97
CA ILE A 61 10.12 0.53 1.34
C ILE A 61 10.68 0.10 2.69
N SER A 62 11.98 0.29 2.92
CA SER A 62 12.63 -0.04 4.19
C SER A 62 12.07 0.79 5.34
N LEU A 63 11.86 2.10 5.12
CA LEU A 63 11.22 2.99 6.08
C LEU A 63 9.79 2.54 6.41
N SER A 64 9.01 2.17 5.39
CA SER A 64 7.63 1.72 5.57
C SER A 64 7.55 0.39 6.33
N ALA A 65 8.46 -0.54 6.04
CA ALA A 65 8.57 -1.82 6.75
C ALA A 65 8.95 -1.63 8.23
N GLU A 66 9.90 -0.73 8.52
CA GLU A 66 10.31 -0.44 9.89
C GLU A 66 9.19 0.26 10.68
N ASN A 67 8.50 1.23 10.05
CA ASN A 67 7.33 1.87 10.64
C ASN A 67 6.26 0.83 11.01
N LEU A 68 5.97 -0.09 10.10
CA LEU A 68 5.01 -1.16 10.35
C LEU A 68 5.46 -2.10 11.47
N ASN A 69 6.75 -2.47 11.50
CA ASN A 69 7.32 -3.32 12.55
C ASN A 69 7.18 -2.67 13.93
N ILE A 70 7.50 -1.39 14.06
CA ILE A 70 7.34 -0.66 15.34
C ILE A 70 5.87 -0.61 15.75
N VAL A 71 4.95 -0.30 14.82
CA VAL A 71 3.50 -0.32 15.11
C VAL A 71 3.05 -1.69 15.60
N GLN A 72 3.45 -2.77 14.92
CA GLN A 72 3.10 -4.13 15.33
C GLN A 72 3.63 -4.46 16.73
N GLN A 73 4.88 -4.11 17.04
CA GLN A 73 5.46 -4.33 18.36
C GLN A 73 4.75 -3.51 19.46
N MET A 74 4.35 -2.28 19.16
CA MET A 74 3.59 -1.44 20.09
C MET A 74 2.24 -2.07 20.43
N VAL A 75 1.52 -2.55 19.42
CA VAL A 75 0.21 -3.21 19.59
C VAL A 75 0.35 -4.52 20.38
N LEU A 76 1.36 -5.34 20.07
CA LEU A 76 1.52 -6.66 20.68
C LEU A 76 2.14 -6.63 22.09
N HIS A 77 3.01 -5.67 22.40
CA HIS A 77 3.85 -5.74 23.60
C HIS A 77 3.74 -4.54 24.55
N SER A 78 3.35 -3.36 24.06
CA SER A 78 3.40 -2.14 24.89
C SER A 78 2.08 -1.81 25.58
N GLY A 79 0.98 -2.49 25.23
CA GLY A 79 -0.36 -2.13 25.73
C GLY A 79 -0.81 -0.71 25.34
N PHE A 80 -0.03 -0.01 24.52
CA PHE A 80 -0.45 1.18 23.80
C PHE A 80 -1.47 0.70 22.76
N GLY A 81 -2.74 0.67 23.19
CA GLY A 81 -3.85 0.41 22.30
C GLY A 81 -3.80 1.38 21.12
N ILE A 82 -4.28 0.90 19.98
CA ILE A 82 -4.63 1.76 18.86
C ILE A 82 -5.53 2.89 19.37
N PRO A 83 -5.34 4.14 18.94
CA PRO A 83 -6.10 5.27 19.45
C PRO A 83 -7.60 4.92 19.51
N GLU A 84 -8.17 4.91 20.72
CA GLU A 84 -9.60 4.68 20.89
C GLU A 84 -10.34 5.90 20.34
N GLY A 85 -10.90 5.73 19.15
CA GLY A 85 -11.69 6.73 18.45
C GLY A 85 -12.03 6.21 17.06
N ASP A 86 -13.23 6.52 16.58
CA ASP A 86 -13.66 6.22 15.21
C ASP A 86 -12.72 6.90 14.21
N LEU A 87 -11.64 6.22 13.85
CA LEU A 87 -10.72 6.67 12.83
C LEU A 87 -11.48 6.60 11.51
N ASN A 88 -12.05 7.72 11.09
CA ASN A 88 -12.78 7.84 9.83
C ASN A 88 -11.80 7.84 8.64
N ILE A 89 -11.09 6.74 8.43
CA ILE A 89 -10.09 6.56 7.36
C ILE A 89 -10.71 6.72 5.98
N SER A 90 -12.00 6.39 5.84
CA SER A 90 -12.78 6.58 4.61
C SER A 90 -12.88 8.04 4.18
N SER A 91 -12.75 8.99 5.12
CA SER A 91 -12.79 10.44 4.81
C SER A 91 -11.45 10.99 4.30
N ALA A 92 -10.36 10.22 4.42
CA ALA A 92 -9.02 10.67 4.05
C ALA A 92 -8.75 10.59 2.53
N SER A 93 -9.47 9.73 1.79
CA SER A 93 -9.31 9.60 0.34
C SER A 93 -10.37 10.38 -0.42
N LYS A 94 -9.95 11.31 -1.28
CA LYS A 94 -10.82 12.04 -2.22
C LYS A 94 -11.14 11.24 -3.50
N ASN A 95 -10.37 10.18 -3.76
CA ASN A 95 -10.51 9.35 -4.96
C ASN A 95 -11.19 8.01 -4.62
N PRO A 96 -11.89 7.38 -5.58
CA PRO A 96 -12.41 6.04 -5.38
C PRO A 96 -11.26 5.09 -5.05
N LEU A 97 -11.30 4.51 -3.86
CA LEU A 97 -10.30 3.55 -3.40
C LEU A 97 -10.27 2.35 -4.36
N SER A 98 -9.09 1.92 -4.73
CA SER A 98 -8.89 0.61 -5.35
C SER A 98 -9.30 -0.50 -4.39
N ASP A 99 -9.58 -1.69 -4.90
CA ASP A 99 -10.04 -2.79 -4.03
C ASP A 99 -9.00 -3.14 -2.96
N ALA A 100 -7.70 -3.08 -3.29
CA ALA A 100 -6.62 -3.27 -2.33
C ALA A 100 -6.65 -2.22 -1.20
N GLU A 101 -6.88 -0.94 -1.55
CA GLU A 101 -6.98 0.14 -0.57
C GLU A 101 -8.24 0.01 0.30
N LYS A 102 -9.38 -0.43 -0.28
CA LYS A 102 -10.59 -0.74 0.51
C LYS A 102 -10.32 -1.81 1.55
N TYR A 103 -9.59 -2.88 1.18
CA TYR A 103 -9.22 -3.93 2.14
C TYR A 103 -8.25 -3.42 3.20
N ALA A 104 -7.28 -2.59 2.83
CA ALA A 104 -6.37 -1.97 3.79
C ALA A 104 -7.10 -1.06 4.78
N VAL A 105 -8.04 -0.23 4.30
CA VAL A 105 -8.90 0.61 5.14
C VAL A 105 -9.74 -0.25 6.09
N LYS A 106 -10.38 -1.30 5.59
CA LYS A 106 -11.12 -2.24 6.44
C LYS A 106 -10.22 -2.87 7.51
N ALA A 107 -9.04 -3.36 7.14
CA ALA A 107 -8.09 -3.96 8.07
C ALA A 107 -7.65 -2.97 9.16
N LEU A 108 -7.37 -1.71 8.80
CA LEU A 108 -7.03 -0.66 9.76
C LEU A 108 -8.19 -0.31 10.70
N GLN A 109 -9.44 -0.33 10.20
CA GLN A 109 -10.64 -0.18 11.04
C GLN A 109 -10.85 -1.37 12.00
N PHE A 110 -10.54 -2.59 11.56
CA PHE A 110 -10.58 -3.76 12.44
C PHE A 110 -9.50 -3.72 13.52
N ILE A 111 -8.31 -3.20 13.19
CA ILE A 111 -7.23 -3.03 14.16
C ILE A 111 -7.68 -2.10 15.30
N SER A 112 -8.45 -1.04 15.04
CA SER A 112 -8.99 -0.17 16.11
C SER A 112 -10.06 -0.79 17.01
N GLN A 113 -10.55 -2.00 16.71
CA GLN A 113 -11.53 -2.67 17.57
C GLN A 113 -10.81 -3.39 18.73
N PRO A 114 -11.32 -3.32 19.98
CA PRO A 114 -10.78 -4.09 21.09
C PRO A 114 -10.67 -5.56 20.72
N LEU A 115 -9.54 -6.21 21.05
CA LEU A 115 -9.23 -7.62 20.77
C LEU A 115 -10.50 -8.47 20.75
N MET A 116 -11.00 -8.78 19.55
CA MET A 116 -12.15 -9.65 19.38
C MET A 116 -11.82 -11.01 19.99
N ALA A 117 -12.82 -11.70 20.55
CA ALA A 117 -12.67 -13.08 20.97
C ALA A 117 -12.12 -13.89 19.79
N THR A 118 -11.17 -14.80 20.08
CA THR A 118 -10.33 -15.49 19.09
C THR A 118 -11.13 -16.10 17.92
N ASP A 119 -12.36 -16.55 18.16
CA ASP A 119 -13.25 -17.13 17.14
C ASP A 119 -13.68 -16.13 16.05
N ASP A 120 -13.95 -14.87 16.40
CA ASP A 120 -14.35 -13.85 15.43
C ASP A 120 -13.17 -13.37 14.58
N ALA A 121 -11.98 -13.27 15.18
CA ALA A 121 -10.74 -12.99 14.46
C ALA A 121 -10.36 -14.11 13.49
N ILE A 122 -10.56 -15.37 13.90
CA ILE A 122 -10.36 -16.54 13.04
C ILE A 122 -11.31 -16.48 11.82
N LYS A 123 -12.58 -16.16 12.05
CA LYS A 123 -13.57 -16.06 10.97
C LYS A 123 -13.25 -14.96 9.96
N ALA A 124 -12.81 -13.78 10.43
CA ALA A 124 -12.38 -12.68 9.57
C ALA A 124 -11.13 -13.00 8.75
N LEU A 125 -10.15 -13.72 9.33
CA LEU A 125 -8.96 -14.20 8.60
C LEU A 125 -9.34 -15.21 7.52
N PHE A 126 -10.27 -16.13 7.79
CA PHE A 126 -10.71 -17.10 6.79
C PHE A 126 -11.53 -16.47 5.66
N GLU A 127 -12.26 -15.39 5.92
CA GLU A 127 -12.88 -14.58 4.86
C GLU A 127 -11.83 -13.88 3.98
N GLN A 128 -10.69 -13.45 4.54
CA GLN A 128 -9.56 -12.90 3.77
C GLN A 128 -8.78 -13.95 2.98
N VAL A 129 -8.73 -15.20 3.44
CA VAL A 129 -8.02 -16.32 2.80
C VAL A 129 -8.78 -16.92 1.62
N GLN A 130 -10.10 -16.67 1.50
CA GLN A 130 -10.85 -17.00 0.28
C GLN A 130 -10.52 -16.05 -0.88
N ARG A 131 -9.25 -15.97 -1.28
CA ARG A 131 -8.90 -15.58 -2.64
C ARG A 131 -9.23 -16.77 -3.54
N PRO A 132 -10.18 -16.69 -4.49
CA PRO A 132 -10.15 -17.60 -5.62
C PRO A 132 -8.83 -17.34 -6.36
N TYR A 133 -7.90 -18.28 -6.24
CA TYR A 133 -6.76 -18.35 -7.14
C TYR A 133 -7.36 -18.47 -8.56
N ILE A 134 -7.25 -17.43 -9.38
CA ILE A 134 -7.65 -17.51 -10.79
C ILE A 134 -6.65 -18.47 -11.43
N GLN A 135 -6.96 -19.77 -11.42
CA GLN A 135 -6.37 -20.71 -12.36
C GLN A 135 -6.83 -20.23 -13.74
N THR A 136 -5.89 -19.65 -14.48
CA THR A 136 -6.04 -19.47 -15.92
C THR A 136 -6.28 -20.86 -16.49
N THR A 137 -7.53 -21.16 -16.85
CA THR A 137 -7.92 -22.45 -17.44
C THR A 137 -7.33 -22.54 -18.84
N ALA A 138 -6.09 -23.04 -18.90
CA ALA A 138 -5.54 -23.60 -20.11
C ALA A 138 -6.32 -24.89 -20.44
N GLY A 139 -7.02 -24.85 -21.59
CA GLY A 139 -7.30 -26.00 -22.45
C GLY A 139 -8.15 -27.13 -21.88
N LYS A 140 -9.41 -27.19 -22.32
CA LYS A 140 -10.05 -28.44 -22.76
C LYS A 140 -11.28 -28.12 -23.60
N GLU A 141 -11.06 -28.07 -24.91
CA GLU A 141 -12.10 -28.42 -25.88
C GLU A 141 -12.53 -29.87 -25.60
N VAL A 142 -13.83 -30.09 -25.37
CA VAL A 142 -14.47 -31.39 -25.67
C VAL A 142 -15.86 -31.11 -26.21
N ASN A 143 -15.99 -31.26 -27.52
CA ASN A 143 -17.24 -31.49 -28.23
C ASN A 143 -18.07 -32.59 -27.55
N THR A 144 -19.37 -32.39 -27.37
CA THR A 144 -20.32 -33.49 -27.62
C THR A 144 -21.68 -32.94 -28.08
N ILE A 145 -22.08 -33.52 -29.20
CA ILE A 145 -23.27 -33.35 -30.04
C ILE A 145 -24.57 -33.68 -29.28
N LYS A 146 -25.64 -32.93 -29.58
CA LYS A 146 -27.00 -33.46 -29.73
C LYS A 146 -27.65 -32.83 -30.95
#